data_AF-A0A3D5CP57-F1
#
_entry.id   AF-A0A3D5CP57-F1
#
_cell.length_a   1.000
_cell.length_b   1.000
_cell.length_c   1.000
_cell.angle_alpha   90.00
_cell.angle_beta   90.00
_cell.angle_gamma   90.00
#
_symmetry.space_group_name_H-M   'P 1'
#
loop_
_entity.id
_entity.type
_entity.pdbx_description
1 polymer ?
#
loop_
_entity_poly.entity_id
_entity_poly.type
_entity_poly.pdbx_seq_one_letter_code
_entity_poly.pdbx_strand_id
1 'polypeptide(L)'
;MFVIVKLQDISNFAGLDGFCWFVGQVEARVVSYDAGTRTVTQTTYDDFGEPDGTEQVQVSGSVTTPDPLRLGRVKVRCIGYHTQDRDQLPTEDLPWATVLHPITSPGISGVGTNPFLIEGTTVFGFFLDAHDKQHPVILGCFAGRDAPGASSDYRVSSRTGATGPTLADAEPYEQTGEVEHDAEDVVTCAENGVFGPSSSVGSGPNARTVYSNYNEGAANSNIRGLLKEYGGPGVARYVGNKSDSQLLWCAAWASAALNRCGFKSPNTTGSQVFGSNASQYGDVIATGKDFSVDKLKKGDVIVYKWPPGSGSTGHVGFYTGKSTANQIGVLGGNQSNTLSSKLMGTKDIAYVVRPRRASASLTASAAREI
;
A
#
# COMPACT_ATOMS: atom_id res chain seq x y z
N MET A 1 -29.53 28.47 -5.79
CA MET A 1 -30.81 28.01 -5.21
C MET A 1 -30.49 26.78 -4.38
N PHE A 2 -30.34 26.94 -3.05
CA PHE A 2 -29.97 25.84 -2.17
C PHE A 2 -31.22 25.08 -1.74
N VAL A 3 -31.32 23.81 -2.10
CA VAL A 3 -32.41 22.93 -1.65
C VAL A 3 -32.03 22.46 -0.24
N ILE A 4 -32.75 22.95 0.77
CA ILE A 4 -32.79 22.31 2.08
C ILE A 4 -33.56 21.00 1.87
N VAL A 5 -32.84 19.91 1.63
CA VAL A 5 -33.46 18.59 1.46
C VAL A 5 -34.02 18.16 2.82
N LYS A 6 -35.33 17.97 2.93
CA LYS A 6 -35.95 17.48 4.17
C LYS A 6 -35.53 16.01 4.36
N LEU A 7 -35.30 15.57 5.59
CA LEU A 7 -34.96 14.17 5.91
C LEU A 7 -35.93 13.14 5.29
N GLN A 8 -37.20 13.51 5.14
CA GLN A 8 -38.22 12.70 4.45
C GLN A 8 -37.91 12.47 2.97
N ASP A 9 -37.31 13.45 2.29
CA ASP A 9 -36.95 13.33 0.88
C ASP A 9 -35.72 12.41 0.73
N ILE A 10 -34.73 12.51 1.61
CA ILE A 10 -33.54 11.65 1.61
C ILE A 10 -33.92 10.16 1.71
N SER A 11 -34.85 9.82 2.61
CA SER A 11 -35.27 8.42 2.81
C SER A 11 -36.07 7.84 1.64
N ASN A 12 -36.76 8.68 0.86
CA ASN A 12 -37.57 8.24 -0.26
C ASN A 12 -36.75 8.08 -1.56
N PHE A 13 -35.62 8.80 -1.69
CA PHE A 13 -34.75 8.72 -2.86
C PHE A 13 -33.53 7.80 -2.67
N ALA A 14 -33.04 7.66 -1.44
CA ALA A 14 -31.85 6.86 -1.16
C ALA A 14 -32.06 5.37 -1.53
N GLY A 15 -31.34 4.91 -2.54
CA GLY A 15 -31.31 3.50 -2.97
C GLY A 15 -32.32 3.10 -4.03
N LEU A 16 -33.25 3.98 -4.47
CA LEU A 16 -34.16 3.67 -5.58
C LEU A 16 -33.41 3.45 -6.90
N ASP A 17 -32.33 4.20 -7.11
CA ASP A 17 -31.49 4.12 -8.30
C ASP A 17 -30.35 3.08 -8.17
N GLY A 18 -30.41 2.25 -7.13
CA GLY A 18 -29.43 1.22 -6.80
C GLY A 18 -28.41 1.66 -5.74
N PHE A 19 -27.39 0.82 -5.53
CA PHE A 19 -26.32 1.05 -4.57
C PHE A 19 -24.99 1.20 -5.30
N CYS A 20 -24.35 2.37 -5.16
CA CYS A 20 -23.05 2.67 -5.75
C CYS A 20 -22.08 3.07 -4.65
N TRP A 21 -21.01 2.30 -4.47
CA TRP A 21 -19.99 2.56 -3.46
C TRP A 21 -18.73 3.21 -4.07
N PHE A 22 -17.91 3.81 -3.22
CA PHE A 22 -16.60 4.37 -3.59
C PHE A 22 -15.56 4.13 -2.50
N VAL A 23 -14.30 4.08 -2.93
CA VAL A 23 -13.13 4.37 -2.10
C VAL A 23 -12.59 5.71 -2.57
N GLY A 24 -12.21 6.58 -1.64
CA GLY A 24 -11.75 7.92 -1.98
C GLY A 24 -10.69 8.43 -1.02
N GLN A 25 -10.05 9.53 -1.38
CA GLN A 25 -9.10 10.23 -0.53
C GLN A 25 -9.67 11.59 -0.13
N VAL A 26 -9.57 11.93 1.16
CA VAL A 26 -9.95 13.24 1.68
C VAL A 26 -8.95 14.28 1.19
N GLU A 27 -9.41 15.27 0.45
CA GLU A 27 -8.54 16.32 -0.11
C GLU A 27 -8.57 17.60 0.71
N ALA A 28 -9.71 17.93 1.31
CA ALA A 28 -9.85 19.18 2.05
C ALA A 28 -10.98 19.10 3.08
N ARG A 29 -10.71 19.64 4.28
CA ARG A 29 -11.78 20.07 5.22
C ARG A 29 -12.19 21.53 5.00
N VAL A 30 -11.26 22.30 4.45
CA VAL A 30 -11.36 23.73 4.19
C VAL A 30 -10.75 23.98 2.82
N VAL A 31 -11.50 24.60 1.93
CA VAL A 31 -11.03 24.88 0.56
C VAL A 31 -10.31 26.23 0.56
N SER A 32 -9.04 26.27 0.19
CA SER A 32 -8.26 27.51 0.05
C SER A 32 -8.25 28.01 -1.39
N TYR A 33 -8.56 29.28 -1.60
CA TYR A 33 -8.43 29.99 -2.86
C TYR A 33 -7.26 30.97 -2.79
N ASP A 34 -6.52 31.12 -3.89
CA ASP A 34 -5.60 32.24 -4.05
C ASP A 34 -6.39 33.54 -4.16
N ALA A 35 -6.21 34.43 -3.19
CA ALA A 35 -6.87 35.74 -3.14
C ALA A 35 -6.00 36.84 -3.75
N GLY A 36 -4.91 36.47 -4.42
CA GLY A 36 -3.92 37.37 -4.98
C GLY A 36 -2.93 37.90 -3.94
N THR A 37 -1.94 38.64 -4.42
CA THR A 37 -0.89 39.23 -3.58
C THR A 37 -1.35 40.56 -3.00
N ARG A 38 -1.22 40.71 -1.68
CA ARG A 38 -1.42 41.98 -0.99
C ARG A 38 -0.08 42.49 -0.46
N THR A 39 0.15 43.80 -0.56
CA THR A 39 1.33 44.41 0.03
C THR A 39 1.09 44.68 1.51
N VAL A 40 1.96 44.16 2.37
CA VAL A 40 1.91 44.33 3.82
C VAL A 40 3.19 45.03 4.27
N THR A 41 3.08 46.00 5.16
CA THR A 41 4.23 46.62 5.81
C THR A 41 4.72 45.72 6.95
N GLN A 42 5.90 45.13 6.80
CA GLN A 42 6.57 44.30 7.80
C GLN A 42 7.64 45.11 8.53
N THR A 43 7.72 45.00 9.85
CA THR A 43 8.79 45.63 10.64
C THR A 43 10.08 44.81 10.50
N THR A 44 11.20 45.48 10.22
CA THR A 44 12.53 44.87 10.19
C THR A 44 13.20 45.02 11.57
N TYR A 45 14.06 44.06 11.91
CA TYR A 45 14.75 43.98 13.19
C TYR A 45 16.25 43.78 12.96
N ASP A 46 17.08 44.42 13.79
CA ASP A 46 18.53 44.27 13.75
C ASP A 46 18.99 42.92 14.33
N ASP A 47 20.31 42.65 14.26
CA ASP A 47 20.93 41.43 14.79
C ASP A 47 20.76 41.25 16.31
N PHE A 48 20.34 42.30 17.03
CA PHE A 48 20.03 42.27 18.46
C PHE A 48 18.53 42.13 18.74
N GLY A 49 17.69 42.04 17.70
CA GLY A 49 16.24 41.89 17.78
C GLY A 49 15.48 43.19 18.05
N GLU A 50 16.12 44.35 17.90
CA GLU A 50 15.50 45.66 18.05
C GLU A 50 14.94 46.15 16.70
N PRO A 51 13.76 46.80 16.67
CA PRO A 51 13.15 47.24 15.41
C PRO A 51 13.97 48.37 14.77
N ASP A 52 14.47 48.15 13.55
CA ASP A 52 15.36 49.07 12.82
C ASP A 52 14.71 49.72 11.60
N GLY A 53 13.50 49.29 11.21
CA GLY A 53 12.82 49.80 10.04
C GLY A 53 11.49 49.11 9.70
N THR A 54 10.99 49.40 8.50
CA THR A 54 9.82 48.73 7.92
C THR A 54 10.03 48.53 6.43
N GLU A 55 9.57 47.40 5.90
CA GLU A 55 9.61 47.06 4.48
C GLU A 55 8.22 46.69 3.95
N GLN A 56 8.00 46.86 2.65
CA GLN A 56 6.76 46.50 1.97
C GLN A 56 6.93 45.11 1.34
N VAL A 57 6.28 44.09 1.88
CA VAL A 57 6.37 42.70 1.41
C VAL A 57 5.07 42.31 0.71
N GLN A 58 5.19 41.71 -0.47
CA GLN A 58 4.07 41.09 -1.17
C GLN A 58 3.77 39.74 -0.48
N VAL A 59 2.63 39.65 0.20
CA VAL A 59 2.17 38.42 0.85
C VAL A 59 1.01 37.86 0.03
N SER A 60 1.11 36.60 -0.41
CA SER A 60 0.00 35.91 -1.05
C SER A 60 -1.12 35.73 -0.03
N GLY A 61 -2.30 36.29 -0.30
CA GLY A 61 -3.48 36.06 0.51
C GLY A 61 -4.13 34.75 0.11
N SER A 62 -4.48 33.89 1.07
CA SER A 62 -5.31 32.72 0.82
C SER A 62 -6.66 32.90 1.52
N VAL A 63 -7.76 32.80 0.78
CA VAL A 63 -9.12 32.80 1.36
C VAL A 63 -9.53 31.37 1.60
N THR A 64 -9.86 31.02 2.83
CA THR A 64 -10.30 29.68 3.22
C THR A 64 -11.82 29.62 3.36
N THR A 65 -12.46 28.70 2.63
CA THR A 65 -13.89 28.43 2.69
C THR A 65 -14.11 27.06 3.36
N PRO A 66 -14.49 27.04 4.64
CA PRO A 66 -14.87 25.79 5.33
C PRO A 66 -16.22 25.27 4.80
N ASP A 67 -16.62 24.06 5.21
CA ASP A 67 -17.96 23.51 4.93
C ASP A 67 -19.04 24.57 5.20
N PRO A 68 -19.77 25.05 4.16
CA PRO A 68 -20.75 26.13 4.30
C PRO A 68 -21.86 25.82 5.30
N LEU A 69 -22.16 24.53 5.51
CA LEU A 69 -23.20 24.08 6.43
C LEU A 69 -22.66 23.76 7.83
N ARG A 70 -21.33 23.76 8.02
CA ARG A 70 -20.67 23.39 9.28
C ARG A 70 -21.15 22.05 9.84
N LEU A 71 -21.42 21.09 8.96
CA LEU A 71 -21.87 19.73 9.29
C LEU A 71 -20.71 18.73 9.36
N GLY A 72 -19.47 19.21 9.28
CA GLY A 72 -18.29 18.35 9.30
C GLY A 72 -18.08 17.58 7.99
N ARG A 73 -18.63 18.09 6.87
CA ARG A 73 -18.41 17.50 5.55
C ARG A 73 -16.98 17.76 5.06
N VAL A 74 -16.50 16.90 4.18
CA VAL A 74 -15.15 16.99 3.60
C VAL A 74 -15.18 16.80 2.09
N LYS A 75 -14.20 17.33 1.37
CA LYS A 75 -14.01 17.10 -0.07
C LYS A 75 -13.31 15.76 -0.25
N VAL A 76 -13.88 14.87 -1.06
CA VAL A 76 -13.32 13.54 -1.33
C VAL A 76 -13.15 13.33 -2.82
N ARG A 77 -11.95 12.93 -3.23
CA ARG A 77 -11.71 12.45 -4.59
C ARG A 77 -12.00 10.96 -4.65
N CYS A 78 -13.11 10.58 -5.27
CA CYS A 78 -13.54 9.20 -5.41
C CYS A 78 -12.74 8.49 -6.50
N ILE A 79 -11.93 7.50 -6.10
CA ILE A 79 -11.06 6.75 -6.99
C ILE A 79 -11.90 5.96 -8.00
N GLY A 80 -11.56 6.07 -9.28
CA GLY A 80 -12.28 5.44 -10.39
C GLY A 80 -13.47 6.24 -10.92
N TYR A 81 -13.94 7.26 -10.19
CA TYR A 81 -15.01 8.17 -10.65
C TYR A 81 -14.47 9.57 -10.98
N HIS A 82 -13.52 10.06 -10.19
CA HIS A 82 -12.89 11.36 -10.38
C HIS A 82 -11.51 11.18 -11.03
N THR A 83 -11.16 12.08 -11.95
CA THR A 83 -9.78 12.17 -12.48
C THR A 83 -8.83 12.52 -11.34
N GLN A 84 -7.61 11.97 -11.37
CA GLN A 84 -6.55 12.31 -10.41
C GLN A 84 -5.81 13.60 -10.78
N ASP A 85 -6.04 14.08 -11.99
CA ASP A 85 -5.50 15.35 -12.46
C ASP A 85 -6.27 16.51 -11.81
N ARG A 86 -5.60 17.27 -10.94
CA ARG A 86 -6.18 18.37 -10.17
C ARG A 86 -6.40 19.61 -11.04
N ASP A 87 -5.75 19.71 -12.20
CA ASP A 87 -5.98 20.80 -13.14
C ASP A 87 -7.29 20.57 -13.92
N GLN A 88 -7.65 19.30 -14.15
CA GLN A 88 -8.91 18.93 -14.81
C GLN A 88 -10.12 18.93 -13.87
N LEU A 89 -9.91 18.55 -12.61
CA LEU A 89 -10.94 18.59 -11.57
C LEU A 89 -10.33 19.11 -10.27
N PRO A 90 -10.36 20.45 -10.06
CA PRO A 90 -9.86 21.09 -8.85
C PRO A 90 -10.56 20.60 -7.58
N THR A 91 -9.88 20.70 -6.44
CA THR A 91 -10.41 20.27 -5.13
C THR A 91 -11.68 21.05 -4.75
N GLU A 92 -11.81 22.32 -5.14
CA GLU A 92 -13.03 23.12 -4.90
C GLU A 92 -14.27 22.57 -5.60
N ASP A 93 -14.11 21.95 -6.77
CA ASP A 93 -15.21 21.47 -7.60
C ASP A 93 -15.74 20.10 -7.15
N LEU A 94 -15.00 19.40 -6.29
CA LEU A 94 -15.46 18.12 -5.74
C LEU A 94 -16.75 18.29 -4.91
N PRO A 95 -17.70 17.36 -4.93
CA PRO A 95 -18.86 17.42 -4.05
C PRO A 95 -18.45 17.29 -2.57
N TRP A 96 -19.20 17.96 -1.68
CA TRP A 96 -19.03 17.81 -0.24
C TRP A 96 -19.57 16.46 0.22
N ALA A 97 -18.72 15.61 0.76
CA ALA A 97 -19.10 14.31 1.30
C ALA A 97 -19.57 14.40 2.74
N THR A 98 -20.73 13.81 3.02
CA THR A 98 -21.30 13.75 4.37
C THR A 98 -20.70 12.60 5.15
N VAL A 99 -20.33 12.81 6.42
CA VAL A 99 -19.83 11.74 7.28
C VAL A 99 -20.99 11.08 8.00
N LEU A 100 -21.12 9.76 7.87
CA LEU A 100 -22.07 8.99 8.66
C LEU A 100 -21.51 8.80 10.07
N HIS A 101 -22.19 9.32 11.08
CA HIS A 101 -21.76 9.16 12.47
C HIS A 101 -22.01 7.72 12.95
N PRO A 102 -21.11 7.16 13.78
CA PRO A 102 -21.38 5.89 14.45
C PRO A 102 -22.58 6.05 15.39
N ILE A 103 -23.32 4.97 15.62
CA ILE A 103 -24.50 4.98 16.52
C ILE A 103 -24.18 5.37 17.98
N THR A 104 -22.90 5.33 18.36
CA THR A 104 -22.40 5.81 19.66
C THR A 104 -22.28 7.33 19.74
N SER A 105 -22.48 8.05 18.64
CA SER A 105 -22.51 9.52 18.56
C SER A 105 -23.85 9.97 17.96
N PRO A 106 -24.80 10.48 18.77
CA PRO A 106 -26.16 10.79 18.31
C PRO A 106 -26.26 11.84 17.19
N GLY A 107 -25.34 12.80 17.12
CA GLY A 107 -25.31 13.80 16.04
C GLY A 107 -26.52 14.74 16.01
N ILE A 108 -27.19 14.94 17.15
CA ILE A 108 -28.43 15.73 17.25
C ILE A 108 -28.34 16.75 18.40
N SER A 109 -28.87 17.96 18.19
CA SER A 109 -28.96 19.02 19.21
C SER A 109 -27.63 19.34 19.92
N GLY A 110 -26.52 19.29 19.19
CA GLY A 110 -25.18 19.53 19.74
C GLY A 110 -24.60 18.37 20.55
N VAL A 111 -25.29 17.24 20.63
CA VAL A 111 -24.84 16.02 21.34
C VAL A 111 -24.25 15.03 20.32
N GLY A 112 -22.95 14.78 20.42
CA GLY A 112 -22.22 13.86 19.55
C GLY A 112 -20.72 14.15 19.52
N THR A 113 -20.01 13.46 18.65
CA THR A 113 -18.59 13.67 18.40
C THR A 113 -18.38 14.28 17.03
N ASN A 114 -17.45 15.23 16.89
CA ASN A 114 -17.08 15.74 15.56
C ASN A 114 -16.32 14.67 14.76
N PRO A 115 -16.57 14.55 13.44
CA PRO A 115 -15.78 13.67 12.58
C PRO A 115 -14.34 14.16 12.49
N PHE A 116 -13.38 13.23 12.52
CA PHE A 116 -11.94 13.51 12.48
C PHE A 116 -11.29 12.82 11.28
N LEU A 117 -11.40 13.42 10.09
CA LEU A 117 -10.85 12.90 8.83
C LEU A 117 -9.81 13.85 8.25
N ILE A 118 -8.51 13.60 8.43
CA ILE A 118 -7.45 14.50 7.94
C ILE A 118 -7.27 14.40 6.43
N GLU A 119 -6.69 15.42 5.81
CA GLU A 119 -6.30 15.37 4.39
C GLU A 119 -5.35 14.19 4.16
N GLY A 120 -5.54 13.48 3.04
CA GLY A 120 -4.85 12.22 2.74
C GLY A 120 -5.55 10.97 3.28
N THR A 121 -6.52 11.09 4.20
CA THR A 121 -7.24 9.92 4.77
C THR A 121 -7.98 9.16 3.67
N THR A 122 -7.72 7.85 3.58
CA THR A 122 -8.48 6.95 2.70
C THR A 122 -9.81 6.59 3.34
N VAL A 123 -10.90 6.83 2.62
CA VAL A 123 -12.27 6.65 3.10
C VAL A 123 -13.03 5.64 2.23
N PHE A 124 -13.97 4.95 2.87
CA PHE A 124 -14.97 4.11 2.22
C PHE A 124 -16.34 4.74 2.38
N GLY A 125 -17.12 4.73 1.30
CA GLY A 125 -18.43 5.35 1.28
C GLY A 125 -19.32 4.87 0.15
N PHE A 126 -20.47 5.50 0.04
CA PHE A 126 -21.45 5.27 -1.02
C PHE A 126 -22.12 6.57 -1.45
N PHE A 127 -22.69 6.58 -2.65
CA PHE A 127 -23.48 7.70 -3.15
C PHE A 127 -24.95 7.46 -2.79
N LEU A 128 -25.62 8.48 -2.26
CA LEU A 128 -27.07 8.44 -2.04
C LEU A 128 -27.84 8.41 -3.36
N ASP A 129 -27.24 8.97 -4.41
CA ASP A 129 -27.72 9.06 -5.78
C ASP A 129 -26.83 8.19 -6.70
N ALA A 130 -27.10 6.89 -6.75
CA ALA A 130 -26.24 5.94 -7.44
C ALA A 130 -26.03 6.25 -8.94
N HIS A 131 -27.00 6.87 -9.62
CA HIS A 131 -26.89 7.25 -11.02
C HIS A 131 -25.97 8.47 -11.22
N ASP A 132 -26.25 9.59 -10.55
CA ASP A 132 -25.59 10.88 -10.78
C ASP A 132 -24.31 11.09 -9.95
N LYS A 133 -24.16 10.36 -8.84
CA LYS A 133 -22.97 10.31 -7.98
C LYS A 133 -22.55 11.68 -7.43
N GLN A 134 -23.50 12.57 -7.16
CA GLN A 134 -23.27 13.92 -6.65
C GLN A 134 -23.36 14.00 -5.11
N HIS A 135 -23.93 13.00 -4.44
CA HIS A 135 -24.17 12.99 -3.00
C HIS A 135 -23.37 11.89 -2.28
N PRO A 136 -22.05 12.05 -2.12
CA PRO A 136 -21.21 11.08 -1.42
C PRO A 136 -21.45 11.07 0.10
N VAL A 137 -21.48 9.87 0.67
CA VAL A 137 -21.56 9.60 2.12
C VAL A 137 -20.39 8.71 2.52
N ILE A 138 -19.61 9.16 3.50
CA ILE A 138 -18.50 8.43 4.09
C ILE A 138 -19.04 7.56 5.21
N LEU A 139 -18.82 6.24 5.12
CA LEU A 139 -19.17 5.28 6.15
C LEU A 139 -18.05 5.14 7.19
N GLY A 140 -16.80 5.22 6.74
CA GLY A 140 -15.62 5.06 7.59
C GLY A 140 -14.33 5.36 6.85
N CYS A 141 -13.21 5.23 7.55
CA CYS A 141 -11.87 5.37 6.99
C CYS A 141 -11.08 4.08 7.17
N PHE A 142 -10.16 3.83 6.24
CA PHE A 142 -9.16 2.79 6.38
C PHE A 142 -8.01 3.32 7.22
N ALA A 143 -7.52 2.49 8.14
CA ALA A 143 -6.35 2.82 8.94
C ALA A 143 -5.09 2.56 8.13
N GLY A 144 -4.59 3.57 7.39
CA GLY A 144 -3.43 3.40 6.54
C GLY A 144 -2.08 3.45 7.27
N ARG A 145 -1.13 2.62 6.85
CA ARG A 145 0.29 2.82 7.17
C ARG A 145 0.82 3.90 6.23
N ASP A 146 1.54 4.88 6.76
CA ASP A 146 2.23 5.86 5.93
C ASP A 146 3.18 5.13 4.96
N ALA A 147 3.43 5.71 3.79
CA ALA A 147 4.36 5.11 2.82
C ALA A 147 5.70 4.79 3.51
N PRO A 148 6.36 3.66 3.19
CA PRO A 148 7.69 3.36 3.71
C PRO A 148 8.61 4.58 3.53
N GLY A 149 9.16 5.12 4.63
CA GLY A 149 9.98 6.34 4.63
C GLY A 149 9.33 7.59 5.25
N ALA A 150 8.01 7.59 5.51
CA ALA A 150 7.38 8.66 6.31
C ALA A 150 7.74 8.51 7.80
N SER A 151 8.13 9.61 8.47
CA SER A 151 8.74 9.59 9.81
C SER A 151 7.78 9.28 10.97
N SER A 152 6.66 8.59 10.74
CA SER A 152 5.63 8.30 11.75
C SER A 152 5.22 6.82 11.77
N ASP A 153 6.19 5.91 11.80
CA ASP A 153 5.97 4.50 12.17
C ASP A 153 5.43 4.32 13.63
N TYR A 154 5.26 5.42 14.38
CA TYR A 154 4.52 5.47 15.64
C TYR A 154 3.18 6.20 15.45
N ARG A 155 2.08 5.46 15.43
CA ARG A 155 0.73 6.03 15.55
C ARG A 155 0.56 6.62 16.95
N VAL A 156 0.78 7.92 17.09
CA VAL A 156 0.44 8.65 18.32
C VAL A 156 -1.08 8.64 18.47
N SER A 157 -1.59 7.90 19.45
CA SER A 157 -2.98 8.09 19.88
C SER A 157 -3.09 9.51 20.41
N SER A 158 -3.99 10.33 19.85
CA SER A 158 -4.27 11.69 20.37
C SER A 158 -4.78 11.70 21.82
N ARG A 159 -4.95 10.53 22.44
CA ARG A 159 -5.31 10.36 23.85
C ARG A 159 -4.15 10.52 24.84
N THR A 160 -2.90 10.60 24.37
CA THR A 160 -1.77 11.00 25.21
C THR A 160 -1.40 12.44 24.88
N GLY A 161 -1.61 13.35 25.83
CA GLY A 161 -1.27 14.77 25.75
C GLY A 161 0.24 15.01 25.61
N ALA A 162 0.79 14.68 24.44
CA ALA A 162 2.13 15.05 24.04
C ALA A 162 2.05 16.46 23.43
N THR A 163 2.49 17.44 24.22
CA THR A 163 2.93 18.73 23.72
C THR A 163 4.16 18.49 22.83
N GLY A 164 3.91 18.24 21.55
CA GLY A 164 4.88 18.17 20.45
C GLY A 164 4.38 19.04 19.29
N PRO A 165 5.27 19.46 18.37
CA PRO A 165 5.18 20.71 17.61
C PRO A 165 3.83 20.87 16.94
N THR A 166 3.24 22.06 17.10
CA THR A 166 2.04 22.48 16.41
C THR A 166 2.21 22.27 14.91
N LEU A 167 1.27 21.52 14.32
CA LEU A 167 1.15 21.22 12.87
C LEU A 167 1.13 22.45 11.94
N ALA A 168 1.25 23.67 12.47
CA ALA A 168 1.47 24.88 11.68
C ALA A 168 2.87 24.92 11.04
N ASP A 169 3.84 24.17 11.57
CA ASP A 169 5.21 24.07 11.04
C ASP A 169 5.43 22.80 10.20
N ALA A 170 4.37 22.01 9.94
CA ALA A 170 4.47 20.88 9.05
C ALA A 170 4.46 21.39 7.59
N GLU A 171 5.62 21.37 6.95
CA GLU A 171 5.76 21.59 5.50
C GLU A 171 4.67 20.80 4.76
N PRO A 172 3.95 21.41 3.80
CA PRO A 172 2.93 20.71 3.03
C PRO A 172 3.56 19.46 2.42
N TYR A 173 2.92 18.31 2.62
CA TYR A 173 3.33 17.07 1.99
C TYR A 173 3.27 17.25 0.47
N GLU A 174 4.42 17.56 -0.14
CA GLU A 174 4.59 17.38 -1.57
C GLU A 174 4.67 15.88 -1.82
N GLN A 175 3.67 15.37 -2.54
CA GLN A 175 3.71 14.02 -3.08
C GLN A 175 4.77 13.99 -4.18
N THR A 176 6.04 13.96 -3.78
CA THR A 176 7.15 13.64 -4.66
C THR A 176 6.83 12.26 -5.22
N GLY A 177 6.67 12.17 -6.54
CA GLY A 177 6.15 10.98 -7.24
C GLY A 177 7.03 9.72 -7.14
N GLU A 178 7.91 9.63 -6.14
CA GLU A 178 8.77 8.48 -5.88
C GLU A 178 8.26 7.74 -4.64
N VAL A 179 7.31 6.82 -4.86
CA VAL A 179 7.06 5.74 -3.89
C VAL A 179 8.36 4.95 -3.81
N GLU A 180 9.07 5.00 -2.67
CA GLU A 180 10.28 4.18 -2.51
C GLU A 180 9.97 2.72 -2.89
N HIS A 181 10.77 2.19 -3.80
CA HIS A 181 10.70 0.81 -4.28
C HIS A 181 11.24 -0.13 -3.19
N ASP A 182 10.61 -0.15 -2.01
CA ASP A 182 11.06 -0.99 -0.92
C ASP A 182 10.69 -2.45 -1.22
N ALA A 183 11.72 -3.26 -1.45
CA ALA A 183 11.56 -4.67 -1.76
C ALA A 183 11.07 -5.47 -0.54
N GLU A 184 11.22 -4.92 0.68
CA GLU A 184 10.91 -5.60 1.95
C GLU A 184 9.47 -6.13 2.04
N ASP A 185 8.56 -5.46 1.35
CA ASP A 185 7.14 -5.71 1.54
C ASP A 185 6.67 -7.13 1.24
N VAL A 186 7.33 -7.88 0.35
CA VAL A 186 6.90 -9.27 0.07
C VAL A 186 7.05 -10.16 1.30
N VAL A 187 8.15 -9.96 2.05
CA VAL A 187 8.42 -10.70 3.29
C VAL A 187 7.49 -10.20 4.39
N THR A 188 7.29 -8.89 4.50
CA THR A 188 6.37 -8.28 5.47
C THR A 188 4.92 -8.69 5.24
N CYS A 189 4.45 -8.77 3.98
CA CYS A 189 3.13 -9.30 3.64
C CYS A 189 2.98 -10.75 4.10
N ALA A 190 4.03 -11.56 3.98
CA ALA A 190 4.01 -12.91 4.50
C ALA A 190 3.92 -12.95 6.03
N GLU A 191 4.64 -12.08 6.73
CA GLU A 191 4.59 -11.95 8.19
C GLU A 191 3.19 -11.49 8.68
N ASN A 192 2.51 -10.65 7.90
CA ASN A 192 1.16 -10.14 8.17
C ASN A 192 0.02 -11.09 7.74
N GLY A 193 0.34 -12.33 7.35
CA GLY A 193 -0.67 -13.36 7.12
C GLY A 193 -1.29 -13.41 5.72
N VAL A 194 -0.74 -12.69 4.72
CA VAL A 194 -1.20 -12.77 3.32
C VAL A 194 -1.14 -14.21 2.77
N PHE A 195 -0.18 -15.01 3.25
CA PHE A 195 -0.04 -16.43 2.89
C PHE A 195 -0.62 -17.39 3.94
N GLY A 196 -1.45 -16.87 4.85
CA GLY A 196 -2.11 -17.64 5.90
C GLY A 196 -1.30 -17.78 7.19
N PRO A 197 -1.82 -18.56 8.15
CA PRO A 197 -1.20 -18.71 9.45
C PRO A 197 0.16 -19.38 9.34
N SER A 198 1.10 -18.91 10.17
CA SER A 198 2.46 -19.43 10.24
C SER A 198 2.80 -19.90 11.65
N SER A 199 3.74 -20.83 11.74
CA SER A 199 4.30 -21.30 13.00
C SER A 199 5.82 -21.43 12.90
N SER A 200 6.51 -21.23 14.02
CA SER A 200 7.94 -21.50 14.11
C SER A 200 8.16 -22.99 14.37
N VAL A 201 9.02 -23.62 13.57
CA VAL A 201 9.38 -25.04 13.70
C VAL A 201 10.90 -25.16 13.88
N GLY A 202 11.33 -25.92 14.88
CA GLY A 202 12.74 -26.06 15.27
C GLY A 202 13.18 -25.04 16.32
N SER A 203 14.46 -25.11 16.70
CA SER A 203 15.04 -24.29 17.78
C SER A 203 16.38 -23.67 17.36
N GLY A 204 16.71 -22.52 17.94
CA GLY A 204 17.99 -21.84 17.72
C GLY A 204 18.10 -21.14 16.36
N PRO A 205 19.32 -20.89 15.83
CA PRO A 205 19.54 -20.09 14.62
C PRO A 205 18.99 -20.73 13.34
N ASN A 206 18.60 -22.01 13.41
CA ASN A 206 18.01 -22.77 12.30
C ASN A 206 16.47 -22.87 12.38
N ALA A 207 15.83 -22.20 13.34
CA ALA A 207 14.37 -22.15 13.42
C ALA A 207 13.79 -21.60 12.12
N ARG A 208 12.77 -22.29 11.60
CA ARG A 208 12.09 -21.94 10.34
C ARG A 208 10.66 -21.50 10.61
N THR A 209 10.20 -20.47 9.91
CA THR A 209 8.78 -20.14 9.82
C THR A 209 8.14 -21.05 8.78
N VAL A 210 7.05 -21.72 9.11
CA VAL A 210 6.31 -22.63 8.21
C VAL A 210 4.89 -22.13 8.08
N TYR A 211 4.38 -22.05 6.85
CA TYR A 211 3.01 -21.58 6.58
C TYR A 211 2.09 -22.78 6.33
N SER A 212 1.11 -22.98 7.21
CA SER A 212 0.32 -24.21 7.25
C SER A 212 -0.59 -24.40 6.04
N ASN A 213 -0.95 -23.32 5.34
CA ASN A 213 -1.74 -23.35 4.11
C ASN A 213 -0.97 -23.95 2.91
N TYR A 214 0.33 -24.16 3.03
CA TYR A 214 1.22 -24.59 1.95
C TYR A 214 2.12 -25.77 2.38
N ASN A 215 1.52 -26.92 2.69
CA ASN A 215 2.20 -28.20 2.93
C ASN A 215 1.79 -29.28 1.91
N GLU A 216 2.74 -30.12 1.49
CA GLU A 216 2.50 -31.30 0.66
C GLU A 216 1.84 -32.45 1.47
N GLY A 217 0.96 -33.23 0.85
CA GLY A 217 0.32 -34.41 1.44
C GLY A 217 -0.99 -34.13 2.21
N ALA A 218 -1.16 -32.92 2.76
CA ALA A 218 -2.44 -32.42 3.25
C ALA A 218 -3.14 -31.64 2.13
N ALA A 219 -3.81 -32.35 1.21
CA ALA A 219 -4.71 -31.85 0.16
C ALA A 219 -4.58 -30.34 -0.18
N ASN A 220 -3.55 -29.96 -0.94
CA ASN A 220 -3.29 -28.53 -1.13
C ASN A 220 -3.91 -27.98 -2.41
N SER A 221 -5.23 -27.75 -2.36
CA SER A 221 -5.97 -27.03 -3.39
C SER A 221 -5.33 -25.67 -3.72
N ASN A 222 -4.67 -25.03 -2.74
CA ASN A 222 -4.01 -23.74 -2.93
C ASN A 222 -2.78 -23.84 -3.85
N ILE A 223 -1.98 -24.91 -3.78
CA ILE A 223 -0.79 -25.07 -4.66
C ILE A 223 -1.22 -25.22 -6.12
N ARG A 224 -2.22 -26.10 -6.39
CA ARG A 224 -2.75 -26.27 -7.75
C ARG A 224 -3.49 -25.02 -8.24
N GLY A 225 -4.21 -24.33 -7.35
CA GLY A 225 -4.85 -23.04 -7.63
C GLY A 225 -3.83 -21.97 -8.01
N LEU A 226 -2.78 -21.80 -7.21
CA LEU A 226 -1.67 -20.88 -7.48
C LEU A 226 -0.98 -21.18 -8.80
N LEU A 227 -0.74 -22.46 -9.10
CA LEU A 227 -0.16 -22.86 -10.37
C LEU A 227 -1.08 -22.49 -11.53
N LYS A 228 -2.39 -22.75 -11.43
CA LYS A 228 -3.37 -22.39 -12.46
C LYS A 228 -3.45 -20.87 -12.68
N GLU A 229 -3.33 -20.09 -11.61
CA GLU A 229 -3.47 -18.63 -11.62
C GLU A 229 -2.19 -17.92 -12.08
N TYR A 230 -1.00 -18.34 -11.61
CA TYR A 230 0.26 -17.62 -11.78
C TYR A 230 1.35 -18.40 -12.51
N GLY A 231 1.13 -19.65 -12.89
CA GLY A 231 2.15 -20.48 -13.54
C GLY A 231 2.37 -20.20 -15.03
N GLY A 232 1.58 -19.30 -15.63
CA GLY A 232 1.72 -18.88 -17.01
C GLY A 232 1.13 -19.86 -18.05
N PRO A 233 1.34 -19.58 -19.35
CA PRO A 233 0.79 -20.38 -20.44
C PRO A 233 1.32 -21.82 -20.41
N GLY A 234 0.41 -22.80 -20.38
CA GLY A 234 0.76 -24.23 -20.38
C GLY A 234 0.82 -24.89 -19.01
N VAL A 235 0.62 -24.14 -17.92
CA VAL A 235 0.60 -24.71 -16.56
C VAL A 235 -0.48 -25.78 -16.38
N ALA A 236 -1.61 -25.67 -17.09
CA ALA A 236 -2.67 -26.68 -17.08
C ALA A 236 -2.17 -28.06 -17.56
N ARG A 237 -1.28 -28.09 -18.56
CA ARG A 237 -0.64 -29.34 -19.04
C ARG A 237 0.43 -29.84 -18.07
N TYR A 238 1.16 -28.93 -17.43
CA TYR A 238 2.18 -29.25 -16.43
C TYR A 238 1.58 -29.87 -15.15
N VAL A 239 0.47 -29.31 -14.66
CA VAL A 239 -0.24 -29.75 -13.44
C VAL A 239 -1.00 -31.06 -13.65
N GLY A 240 -1.54 -31.28 -14.86
CA GLY A 240 -2.31 -32.49 -15.18
C GLY A 240 -1.49 -33.79 -15.17
N ASN A 241 -0.17 -33.69 -15.40
CA ASN A 241 0.70 -34.85 -15.59
C ASN A 241 1.58 -35.22 -14.38
N LYS A 242 1.37 -34.59 -13.21
CA LYS A 242 2.24 -34.72 -12.03
C LYS A 242 1.45 -34.84 -10.72
N SER A 243 1.93 -35.67 -9.79
CA SER A 243 1.48 -35.64 -8.39
C SER A 243 1.95 -34.37 -7.70
N ASP A 244 1.31 -34.00 -6.57
CA ASP A 244 1.67 -32.77 -5.84
C ASP A 244 3.14 -32.76 -5.38
N SER A 245 3.67 -33.93 -5.05
CA SER A 245 5.09 -34.18 -4.73
C SER A 245 6.07 -33.94 -5.88
N GLN A 246 5.58 -33.97 -7.11
CA GLN A 246 6.36 -33.77 -8.33
C GLN A 246 6.24 -32.34 -8.87
N LEU A 247 5.40 -31.50 -8.26
CA LEU A 247 5.22 -30.10 -8.63
C LEU A 247 6.29 -29.25 -7.97
N LEU A 248 7.24 -28.75 -8.77
CA LEU A 248 8.20 -27.73 -8.33
C LEU A 248 7.50 -26.36 -8.29
N TRP A 249 6.76 -26.08 -7.22
CA TRP A 249 5.85 -24.92 -7.14
C TRP A 249 6.48 -23.61 -6.62
N CYS A 250 7.79 -23.60 -6.32
CA CYS A 250 8.52 -22.43 -5.82
C CYS A 250 8.32 -21.17 -6.69
N ALA A 251 8.43 -21.31 -8.01
CA ALA A 251 8.32 -20.21 -8.97
C ALA A 251 6.89 -19.66 -9.11
N ALA A 252 5.89 -20.56 -9.09
CA ALA A 252 4.50 -20.16 -9.12
C ALA A 252 4.10 -19.42 -7.85
N TRP A 253 4.57 -19.89 -6.68
CA TRP A 253 4.37 -19.19 -5.43
C TRP A 253 5.09 -17.84 -5.40
N ALA A 254 6.35 -17.76 -5.83
CA ALA A 254 7.07 -16.49 -5.90
C ALA A 254 6.36 -15.49 -6.84
N SER A 255 5.81 -16.00 -7.95
CA SER A 255 5.02 -15.18 -8.87
C SER A 255 3.75 -14.65 -8.19
N ALA A 256 3.03 -15.52 -7.48
CA ALA A 256 1.84 -15.15 -6.72
C ALA A 256 2.15 -14.14 -5.62
N ALA A 257 3.28 -14.32 -4.93
CA ALA A 257 3.70 -13.45 -3.85
C ALA A 257 3.98 -12.04 -4.35
N LEU A 258 4.72 -11.90 -5.46
CA LEU A 258 4.95 -10.61 -6.11
C LEU A 258 3.63 -9.94 -6.49
N ASN A 259 2.72 -10.64 -7.19
CA ASN A 259 1.45 -10.06 -7.62
C ASN A 259 0.57 -9.62 -6.43
N ARG A 260 0.40 -10.48 -5.42
CA ARG A 260 -0.40 -10.16 -4.21
C ARG A 260 0.19 -9.03 -3.38
N CYS A 261 1.48 -8.78 -3.54
CA CYS A 261 2.19 -7.68 -2.89
C CYS A 261 2.34 -6.45 -3.79
N GLY A 262 1.67 -6.37 -4.95
CA GLY A 262 1.72 -5.21 -5.83
C GLY A 262 3.01 -5.06 -6.64
N PHE A 263 3.82 -6.11 -6.76
CA PHE A 263 5.01 -6.11 -7.61
C PHE A 263 4.73 -6.70 -8.98
N LYS A 264 5.50 -6.26 -9.98
CA LYS A 264 5.57 -6.95 -11.27
C LYS A 264 6.11 -8.37 -11.06
N SER A 265 5.67 -9.29 -11.88
CA SER A 265 5.98 -10.71 -11.73
C SER A 265 6.12 -11.41 -13.09
N PRO A 266 7.02 -12.39 -13.22
CA PRO A 266 7.21 -13.12 -14.47
C PRO A 266 6.11 -14.17 -14.76
N ASN A 267 5.23 -14.47 -13.79
CA ASN A 267 4.09 -15.41 -13.94
C ASN A 267 4.46 -16.74 -14.60
N THR A 268 5.31 -17.51 -13.91
CA THR A 268 5.97 -18.69 -14.47
C THR A 268 6.14 -19.82 -13.46
N THR A 269 6.23 -21.05 -13.95
CA THR A 269 6.67 -22.22 -13.17
C THR A 269 8.19 -22.46 -13.24
N GLY A 270 8.94 -21.68 -14.03
CA GLY A 270 10.39 -21.83 -14.18
C GLY A 270 11.16 -20.89 -13.25
N SER A 271 11.86 -21.42 -12.24
CA SER A 271 12.66 -20.60 -11.30
C SER A 271 13.75 -19.77 -12.00
N GLN A 272 14.41 -20.31 -13.03
CA GLN A 272 15.43 -19.58 -13.80
C GLN A 272 14.89 -18.39 -14.60
N VAL A 273 13.58 -18.34 -14.85
CA VAL A 273 12.94 -17.23 -15.58
C VAL A 273 12.98 -15.95 -14.75
N PHE A 274 12.99 -16.04 -13.43
CA PHE A 274 13.19 -14.88 -12.55
C PHE A 274 14.55 -14.20 -12.80
N GLY A 275 15.60 -14.97 -13.13
CA GLY A 275 16.88 -14.38 -13.50
C GLY A 275 16.92 -13.88 -14.94
N SER A 276 16.56 -14.75 -15.89
CA SER A 276 16.69 -14.47 -17.33
C SER A 276 15.74 -13.39 -17.84
N ASN A 277 14.55 -13.24 -17.24
CA ASN A 277 13.57 -12.20 -17.58
C ASN A 277 13.49 -11.10 -16.51
N ALA A 278 14.54 -10.92 -15.70
CA ALA A 278 14.57 -9.92 -14.63
C ALA A 278 14.11 -8.53 -15.11
N SER A 279 14.54 -8.08 -16.29
CA SER A 279 14.20 -6.76 -16.85
C SER A 279 12.70 -6.51 -17.04
N GLN A 280 11.87 -7.56 -17.13
CA GLN A 280 10.42 -7.42 -17.27
C GLN A 280 9.72 -7.05 -15.97
N TYR A 281 10.33 -7.37 -14.82
CA TYR A 281 9.69 -7.23 -13.51
C TYR A 281 10.55 -6.57 -12.44
N GLY A 282 11.85 -6.41 -12.66
CA GLY A 282 12.81 -5.97 -11.65
C GLY A 282 14.15 -5.53 -12.22
N ASP A 283 15.06 -5.24 -11.30
CA ASP A 283 16.44 -4.82 -11.56
C ASP A 283 17.40 -5.92 -11.09
N VAL A 284 18.32 -6.33 -11.96
CA VAL A 284 19.37 -7.28 -11.56
C VAL A 284 20.38 -6.55 -10.69
N ILE A 285 20.47 -6.92 -9.42
CA ILE A 285 21.37 -6.31 -8.44
C ILE A 285 22.73 -7.00 -8.43
N ALA A 286 22.72 -8.32 -8.58
CA ALA A 286 23.93 -9.13 -8.63
C ALA A 286 23.67 -10.41 -9.42
N THR A 287 24.73 -10.94 -10.01
CA THR A 287 24.80 -12.30 -10.51
C THR A 287 25.60 -13.17 -9.55
N GLY A 288 25.58 -14.49 -9.71
CA GLY A 288 26.37 -15.39 -8.89
C GLY A 288 27.88 -15.13 -8.87
N LYS A 289 28.42 -14.36 -9.83
CA LYS A 289 29.84 -14.01 -9.89
C LYS A 289 30.23 -12.80 -9.03
N ASP A 290 29.30 -11.87 -8.83
CA ASP A 290 29.52 -10.57 -8.17
C ASP A 290 28.60 -10.38 -6.95
N PHE A 291 28.05 -11.49 -6.45
CA PHE A 291 27.20 -11.54 -5.27
C PHE A 291 27.96 -11.06 -4.03
N SER A 292 27.35 -10.13 -3.30
CA SER A 292 27.71 -9.76 -1.93
C SER A 292 26.44 -9.58 -1.12
N VAL A 293 26.48 -9.96 0.15
CA VAL A 293 25.38 -9.78 1.10
C VAL A 293 25.08 -8.29 1.30
N ASP A 294 26.08 -7.42 1.21
CA ASP A 294 25.93 -5.97 1.40
C ASP A 294 25.05 -5.30 0.34
N LYS A 295 24.85 -5.95 -0.81
CA LYS A 295 23.98 -5.46 -1.89
C LYS A 295 22.50 -5.83 -1.67
N LEU A 296 22.22 -6.74 -0.74
CA LEU A 296 20.88 -7.28 -0.53
C LEU A 296 20.00 -6.34 0.27
N LYS A 297 18.77 -6.16 -0.21
CA LYS A 297 17.66 -5.61 0.57
C LYS A 297 16.66 -6.71 0.87
N LYS A 298 16.04 -6.67 2.07
CA LYS A 298 14.98 -7.60 2.44
C LYS A 298 13.92 -7.59 1.32
N GLY A 299 13.44 -8.77 0.96
CA GLY A 299 12.50 -9.01 -0.14
C GLY A 299 13.07 -8.99 -1.56
N ASP A 300 14.38 -8.79 -1.74
CA ASP A 300 15.04 -9.10 -3.03
C ASP A 300 14.80 -10.57 -3.41
N VAL A 301 14.54 -10.82 -4.70
CA VAL A 301 14.34 -12.16 -5.26
C VAL A 301 15.69 -12.83 -5.43
N ILE A 302 15.83 -14.01 -4.82
CA ILE A 302 17.02 -14.84 -4.89
C ILE A 302 16.74 -16.03 -5.81
N VAL A 303 17.51 -16.14 -6.89
CA VAL A 303 17.41 -17.23 -7.87
C VAL A 303 18.62 -18.14 -7.72
N TYR A 304 18.37 -19.43 -7.50
CA TYR A 304 19.39 -20.46 -7.35
C TYR A 304 19.51 -21.31 -8.61
N LYS A 305 20.73 -21.69 -8.99
CA LYS A 305 21.01 -22.75 -9.97
C LYS A 305 21.34 -24.05 -9.22
N TRP A 306 20.74 -25.16 -9.61
CA TRP A 306 21.14 -26.46 -9.08
C TRP A 306 22.17 -27.13 -10.02
N PRO A 307 23.03 -28.02 -9.50
CA PRO A 307 23.99 -28.74 -10.32
C PRO A 307 23.32 -29.53 -11.46
N PRO A 308 24.00 -29.68 -12.61
CA PRO A 308 23.55 -30.57 -13.68
C PRO A 308 23.27 -31.99 -13.15
N GLY A 309 22.11 -32.56 -13.49
CA GLY A 309 21.70 -33.91 -13.06
C GLY A 309 20.87 -33.99 -11.77
N SER A 310 20.60 -32.87 -11.09
CA SER A 310 19.81 -32.82 -9.85
C SER A 310 18.29 -33.03 -10.01
N GLY A 311 17.79 -33.16 -11.24
CA GLY A 311 16.34 -33.27 -11.52
C GLY A 311 15.54 -31.97 -11.31
N SER A 312 16.17 -30.90 -10.84
CA SER A 312 15.59 -29.56 -10.68
C SER A 312 16.40 -28.53 -11.45
N THR A 313 15.74 -27.56 -12.09
CA THR A 313 16.40 -26.53 -12.90
C THR A 313 16.83 -25.31 -12.07
N GLY A 314 16.34 -25.16 -10.85
CA GLY A 314 16.68 -24.05 -9.96
C GLY A 314 15.76 -23.96 -8.73
N HIS A 315 15.98 -22.97 -7.88
CA HIS A 315 15.06 -22.59 -6.80
C HIS A 315 14.89 -21.07 -6.78
N VAL A 316 13.77 -20.58 -6.26
CA VAL A 316 13.52 -19.14 -6.12
C VAL A 316 12.81 -18.84 -4.81
N GLY A 317 13.18 -17.73 -4.19
CA GLY A 317 12.56 -17.20 -2.97
C GLY A 317 12.96 -15.76 -2.72
N PHE A 318 12.60 -15.23 -1.56
CA PHE A 318 12.83 -13.84 -1.17
C PHE A 318 13.80 -13.77 0.01
N TYR A 319 14.75 -12.85 -0.05
CA TYR A 319 15.69 -12.62 1.05
C TYR A 319 14.97 -12.09 2.29
N THR A 320 15.15 -12.70 3.46
CA THR A 320 14.42 -12.33 4.68
C THR A 320 15.14 -11.30 5.55
N GLY A 321 16.25 -10.74 5.09
CA GLY A 321 17.08 -9.83 5.90
C GLY A 321 18.05 -10.53 6.86
N LYS A 322 17.98 -11.86 6.99
CA LYS A 322 18.91 -12.65 7.83
C LYS A 322 20.11 -13.10 7.01
N SER A 323 21.32 -12.89 7.49
CA SER A 323 22.54 -13.40 6.86
C SER A 323 23.53 -13.96 7.87
N THR A 324 24.36 -14.87 7.40
CA THR A 324 25.58 -15.36 8.07
C THR A 324 26.73 -15.28 7.07
N ALA A 325 27.93 -15.71 7.46
CA ALA A 325 29.11 -15.65 6.58
C ALA A 325 28.89 -16.34 5.21
N ASN A 326 28.16 -17.46 5.18
CA ASN A 326 28.00 -18.29 3.97
C ASN A 326 26.54 -18.60 3.61
N GLN A 327 25.57 -18.06 4.36
CA GLN A 327 24.16 -18.35 4.18
C GLN A 327 23.30 -17.10 4.31
N ILE A 328 22.16 -17.11 3.63
CA ILE A 328 21.14 -16.08 3.72
C ILE A 328 19.78 -16.70 4.04
N GLY A 329 18.94 -15.98 4.77
CA GLY A 329 17.56 -16.36 5.03
C GLY A 329 16.72 -16.17 3.79
N VAL A 330 16.03 -17.22 3.37
CA VAL A 330 15.19 -17.25 2.18
C VAL A 330 13.81 -17.76 2.53
N LEU A 331 12.80 -16.93 2.27
CA LEU A 331 11.39 -17.30 2.26
C LEU A 331 11.05 -17.85 0.87
N GLY A 332 10.70 -19.13 0.79
CA GLY A 332 10.47 -19.78 -0.50
C GLY A 332 9.46 -20.91 -0.42
N GLY A 333 8.77 -21.13 -1.53
CA GLY A 333 7.88 -22.27 -1.71
C GLY A 333 8.65 -23.56 -1.96
N ASN A 334 8.03 -24.71 -1.66
CA ASN A 334 8.61 -26.04 -1.86
C ASN A 334 9.94 -26.28 -1.11
N GLN A 335 10.19 -25.54 -0.04
CA GLN A 335 11.38 -25.71 0.79
C GLN A 335 11.08 -26.78 1.84
N SER A 336 11.55 -28.02 1.61
CA SER A 336 11.14 -29.19 2.39
C SER A 336 9.63 -29.45 2.28
N ASN A 337 9.12 -29.36 1.04
CA ASN A 337 7.71 -29.63 0.71
C ASN A 337 6.71 -28.68 1.39
N THR A 338 7.19 -27.49 1.77
CA THR A 338 6.40 -26.46 2.44
C THR A 338 6.78 -25.05 2.02
N LEU A 339 5.90 -24.07 2.26
CA LEU A 339 6.30 -22.65 2.27
C LEU A 339 6.98 -22.38 3.61
N SER A 340 8.27 -22.08 3.57
CA SER A 340 9.02 -21.79 4.78
C SER A 340 10.11 -20.75 4.59
N SER A 341 10.59 -20.19 5.70
CA SER A 341 11.84 -19.41 5.75
C SER A 341 12.98 -20.30 6.27
N LYS A 342 14.13 -20.33 5.58
CA LYS A 342 15.31 -21.10 6.02
C LYS A 342 16.61 -20.44 5.61
N LEU A 343 17.71 -20.75 6.30
CA LEU A 343 19.05 -20.38 5.86
C LEU A 343 19.47 -21.24 4.65
N MET A 344 19.91 -20.60 3.58
CA MET A 344 20.36 -21.21 2.34
C MET A 344 21.76 -20.74 1.97
N GLY A 345 22.60 -21.65 1.48
CA GLY A 345 23.98 -21.34 1.09
C GLY A 345 24.05 -20.37 -0.10
N THR A 346 25.04 -19.49 -0.10
CA THR A 346 25.18 -18.44 -1.13
C THR A 346 25.88 -18.91 -2.41
N LYS A 347 26.58 -20.05 -2.37
CA LYS A 347 27.40 -20.57 -3.49
C LYS A 347 26.64 -20.82 -4.79
N ASP A 348 25.36 -21.15 -4.68
CA ASP A 348 24.50 -21.58 -5.80
C ASP A 348 23.58 -20.46 -6.29
N ILE A 349 23.74 -19.24 -5.79
CA ILE A 349 22.98 -18.08 -6.26
C ILE A 349 23.39 -17.79 -7.71
N ALA A 350 22.39 -17.72 -8.59
CA ALA A 350 22.54 -17.38 -9.99
C ALA A 350 22.27 -15.88 -10.22
N TYR A 351 21.20 -15.37 -9.63
CA TYR A 351 20.76 -13.98 -9.76
C TYR A 351 20.15 -13.46 -8.47
N VAL A 352 20.33 -12.16 -8.24
CA VAL A 352 19.59 -11.36 -7.27
C VAL A 352 18.83 -10.30 -8.05
N VAL A 353 17.52 -10.25 -7.88
CA VAL A 353 16.65 -9.32 -8.61
C VAL A 353 15.82 -8.53 -7.62
N ARG A 354 15.89 -7.20 -7.71
CA ARG A 354 15.03 -6.29 -6.97
C ARG A 354 13.73 -6.07 -7.73
N PRO A 355 12.57 -6.52 -7.22
CA PRO A 355 11.32 -6.39 -7.95
C PRO A 355 10.88 -4.92 -8.03
N ARG A 356 10.27 -4.53 -9.14
CA ARG A 356 9.65 -3.22 -9.33
C ARG A 356 8.16 -3.31 -9.02
N ARG A 357 7.60 -2.25 -8.43
CA ARG A 357 6.15 -2.13 -8.26
C ARG A 357 5.45 -2.15 -9.62
N ALA A 358 4.28 -2.77 -9.68
CA ALA A 358 3.39 -2.59 -10.82
C ALA A 358 2.93 -1.13 -10.86
N SER A 359 2.74 -0.52 -12.03
CA SER A 359 2.16 0.83 -12.12
C SER A 359 0.72 0.86 -11.59
N ALA A 360 0.03 -0.29 -11.63
CA ALA A 360 -1.23 -0.54 -10.92
C ALA A 360 -1.05 -0.78 -9.39
N SER A 361 0.15 -0.61 -8.84
CA SER A 361 0.41 -0.70 -7.39
C SER A 361 0.31 0.63 -6.67
N LEU A 362 0.21 1.75 -7.38
CA LEU A 362 -0.38 2.95 -6.79
C LEU A 362 -1.82 2.65 -6.33
N THR A 363 -2.52 1.75 -7.05
CA THR A 363 -3.83 1.21 -6.66
C THR A 363 -3.77 -0.03 -5.76
N ALA A 364 -2.73 -0.86 -5.81
CA ALA A 364 -2.58 -2.01 -4.91
C ALA A 364 -2.01 -1.66 -3.52
N SER A 365 -1.34 -0.51 -3.36
CA SER A 365 -1.05 0.05 -2.03
C SER A 365 -2.35 0.47 -1.34
N ALA A 366 -3.31 1.01 -2.11
CA ALA A 366 -4.65 1.30 -1.62
C ALA A 366 -5.53 0.04 -1.43
N ALA A 367 -5.28 -1.03 -2.19
CA ALA A 367 -5.95 -2.33 -2.00
C ALA A 367 -5.24 -3.26 -0.99
N ARG A 368 -4.08 -2.85 -0.45
CA ARG A 368 -3.29 -3.61 0.54
C ARG A 368 -3.89 -3.57 1.95
N GLU A 369 -4.92 -2.75 2.14
CA GLU A 369 -5.45 -2.37 3.45
C GLU A 369 -7.00 -2.41 3.50
N ILE A 370 -7.61 -3.43 2.88
CA ILE A 370 -9.00 -3.83 3.15
C ILE A 370 -9.00 -5.20 3.83
#